data_AF-A0A9C9EPG0-F1
#
_entry.id   AF-A0A9C9EPG0-F1
#
_cell.length_a   1.000
_cell.length_b   1.000
_cell.length_c   1.000
_cell.angle_alpha   90.00
_cell.angle_beta   90.00
_cell.angle_gamma   90.00
#
_symmetry.space_group_name_H-M   'P 1'
#
loop_
_entity.id
_entity.type
_entity.pdbx_description
1 polymer ?
#
loop_
_entity_poly.entity_id
_entity_poly.type
_entity_poly.pdbx_seq_one_letter_code
_entity_poly.pdbx_strand_id
1 'polypeptide(L)' 'RAGLIMAGWCGDEECEEAVQEETKATVRVIPLEEVKWQAKKCIRCGRKAKRTVYYARAY' A
#
# COMPACT_ATOMS: atom_id res chain seq x y z
N ARG A 1 11.08 14.46 -6.01
CA ARG A 1 10.67 14.17 -4.62
C ARG A 1 9.78 12.94 -4.64
N ALA A 2 10.27 11.79 -4.18
CA ALA A 2 9.41 10.65 -3.87
C ALA A 2 8.91 10.84 -2.43
N GLY A 3 7.59 10.85 -2.24
CA GLY A 3 6.94 11.01 -0.94
C GLY A 3 6.31 9.72 -0.45
N LEU A 4 5.81 9.74 0.79
CA LEU A 4 4.96 8.69 1.33
C LEU A 4 3.54 8.84 0.74
N ILE A 5 3.00 7.74 0.23
CA ILE A 5 1.62 7.68 -0.30
C ILE A 5 0.81 6.74 0.57
N MET A 6 -0.29 7.22 1.12
CA MET A 6 -1.23 6.38 1.85
C MET A 6 -2.19 5.70 0.87
N ALA A 7 -2.28 4.37 0.91
CA ALA A 7 -3.13 3.62 -0.02
C ALA A 7 -3.61 2.29 0.57
N GLY A 8 -4.63 1.71 -0.06
CA GLY A 8 -5.15 0.41 0.35
C GLY A 8 -4.27 -0.75 -0.09
N TRP A 9 -4.05 -1.70 0.81
CA TRP A 9 -3.36 -2.95 0.54
C TRP A 9 -4.27 -4.13 0.85
N CYS A 10 -4.30 -5.12 -0.06
CA CYS A 10 -5.10 -6.33 0.12
C CYS A 10 -4.48 -7.34 1.10
N GLY A 11 -3.26 -7.10 1.59
CA GLY A 11 -2.56 -8.02 2.49
C GLY A 11 -2.15 -9.31 1.80
N ASP A 12 -1.69 -9.19 0.56
CA ASP A 12 -1.24 -10.29 -0.31
C ASP A 12 0.16 -9.89 -0.80
N GLU A 13 1.13 -10.76 -0.59
CA GLU A 13 2.55 -10.50 -0.89
C GLU A 13 2.78 -10.40 -2.39
N GLU A 14 2.17 -11.29 -3.20
CA GLU A 14 2.26 -11.23 -4.67
C GLU A 14 1.75 -9.88 -5.22
N CYS A 15 0.74 -9.32 -4.57
CA CYS A 15 0.20 -8.02 -4.94
C CYS A 15 1.14 -6.88 -4.57
N GLU A 16 1.87 -6.99 -3.46
CA GLU A 16 2.90 -6.01 -3.08
C GLU A 16 4.11 -6.09 -4.00
N GLU A 17 4.58 -7.30 -4.31
CA GLU A 17 5.68 -7.52 -5.25
C GLU A 17 5.36 -6.91 -6.62
N ALA A 18 4.15 -7.13 -7.14
CA ALA A 18 3.70 -6.50 -8.38
C ALA A 18 3.73 -4.96 -8.29
N VAL A 19 3.29 -4.37 -7.17
CA VAL A 19 3.39 -2.91 -6.95
C VAL A 19 4.84 -2.46 -6.97
N GLN A 20 5.75 -3.21 -6.35
CA GLN A 20 7.18 -2.91 -6.36
C GLN A 20 7.78 -3.04 -7.76
N GLU A 21 7.39 -4.03 -8.55
CA GLU A 21 7.90 -4.20 -9.91
C GLU A 21 7.43 -3.06 -10.82
N GLU A 22 6.13 -2.78 -10.82
CA GLU A 22 5.44 -1.78 -11.65
C GLU A 22 5.84 -0.35 -11.26
N THR A 23 5.97 -0.07 -9.96
CA THR A 23 6.10 1.30 -9.46
C THR A 23 7.39 1.57 -8.68
N LYS A 24 8.19 0.56 -8.35
CA LYS A 24 9.35 0.65 -7.44
C LYS A 24 8.99 1.07 -6.00
N ALA A 25 7.70 1.13 -5.64
CA ALA A 25 7.25 1.44 -4.30
C ALA A 25 6.94 0.18 -3.50
N THR A 26 7.31 0.17 -2.23
CA THR A 26 7.01 -0.92 -1.28
C THR A 26 6.26 -0.39 -0.07
N VAL A 27 5.62 -1.27 0.70
CA VAL A 27 4.98 -0.90 1.96
C VAL A 27 6.07 -0.56 2.98
N ARG A 28 5.99 0.63 3.57
CA ARG A 28 6.94 1.12 4.58
C ARG A 28 6.38 1.03 5.99
N VAL A 29 5.09 1.27 6.13
CA VAL A 29 4.41 1.30 7.42
C VAL A 29 3.01 0.71 7.28
N ILE A 30 2.72 -0.27 8.12
CA ILE A 30 1.37 -0.77 8.37
C ILE A 30 0.95 -0.19 9.74
N PRO A 31 0.00 0.76 9.78
CA PRO A 31 -0.49 1.32 11.04
C PRO A 31 -1.08 0.23 11.95
N LEU A 32 -0.69 0.24 13.22
CA LEU A 32 -1.22 -0.66 14.23
C LEU A 32 -2.66 -0.27 14.63
N GLU A 33 -2.90 1.03 14.74
CA GLU A 33 -4.23 1.60 14.99
C GLU A 33 -4.94 1.92 13.68
N GLU A 34 -6.28 1.97 13.73
CA GLU A 34 -7.06 2.40 12.59
C GLU A 34 -6.80 3.88 12.28
N VAL A 35 -6.27 4.13 11.08
CA VAL A 35 -6.12 5.49 10.56
C VAL A 35 -7.49 6.10 10.24
N LYS A 36 -7.62 7.43 10.45
CA LYS A 36 -8.86 8.18 10.19
C LYS A 36 -9.42 7.98 8.78
N TRP A 37 -8.55 7.78 7.80
CA TRP A 37 -8.93 7.48 6.43
C TRP A 37 -8.63 6.01 6.13
N GLN A 38 -9.66 5.25 5.75
CA GLN A 38 -9.51 3.86 5.35
C GLN A 38 -9.80 3.68 3.86
N ALA A 39 -8.81 3.17 3.13
CA ALA A 39 -9.01 2.73 1.77
C ALA A 39 -9.96 1.53 1.74
N LYS A 40 -10.98 1.56 0.88
CA LYS A 40 -11.92 0.44 0.70
C LYS A 40 -11.38 -0.65 -0.21
N LYS A 41 -10.50 -0.27 -1.15
CA LYS A 41 -9.96 -1.13 -2.20
C LYS A 41 -8.44 -1.06 -2.23
N CYS A 42 -7.81 -2.15 -2.61
CA CYS A 42 -6.39 -2.21 -2.87
C CYS A 42 -6.04 -1.34 -4.07
N ILE A 43 -4.96 -0.56 -3.96
CA ILE A 43 -4.51 0.38 -5.00
C ILE A 43 -4.16 -0.30 -6.32
N ARG A 44 -3.70 -1.56 -6.28
CA ARG A 44 -3.29 -2.31 -7.47
C ARG A 44 -4.38 -3.23 -8.00
N CYS A 45 -4.81 -4.21 -7.20
CA CYS A 45 -5.73 -5.25 -7.68
C CYS A 45 -7.23 -4.89 -7.55
N GLY A 46 -7.59 -3.78 -6.91
CA GLY A 46 -8.99 -3.37 -6.73
C GLY A 46 -9.83 -4.22 -5.76
N ARG A 47 -9.31 -5.36 -5.27
CA ARG A 47 -9.94 -6.18 -4.21
C ARG A 47 -10.14 -5.38 -2.92
N LYS A 48 -10.98 -5.85 -1.99
CA LYS A 48 -11.17 -5.22 -0.68
C LYS A 48 -9.82 -5.03 0.02
N ALA A 49 -9.52 -3.81 0.46
CA ALA A 49 -8.31 -3.55 1.23
C ALA A 49 -8.46 -4.16 2.63
N LYS A 50 -7.44 -4.88 3.10
CA LYS A 50 -7.36 -5.37 4.48
C LYS A 50 -6.82 -4.29 5.41
N ARG A 51 -5.88 -3.48 4.92
CA ARG A 51 -5.23 -2.41 5.66
C ARG A 51 -5.01 -1.20 4.76
N THR A 52 -4.96 -0.03 5.38
CA THR A 52 -4.44 1.19 4.74
C THR A 52 -2.98 1.33 5.16
N VAL A 53 -2.08 1.41 4.20
CA VAL A 53 -0.63 1.36 4.43
C VAL A 53 0.05 2.54 3.75
N TYR A 54 1.29 2.82 4.14
CA TYR A 54 2.11 3.84 3.50
C TYR A 54 3.09 3.19 2.52
N TYR A 55 2.99 3.54 1.25
CA TYR A 55 3.93 3.17 0.21
C TYR A 55 5.00 4.25 0.01
N ALA A 56 6.23 3.85 -0.30
CA ALA A 56 7.25 4.75 -0.82
C ALA A 56 8.28 4.02 -1.69
N ARG A 57 8.85 4.73 -2.67
CA ARG A 57 10.00 4.25 -3.44
C ARG A 57 11.25 4.20 -2.57
N ALA A 58 12.00 3.10 -2.66
CA ALA A 58 13.37 3.10 -2.17
C ALA A 58 14.22 4.01 -3.07
N TYR A 59 15.23 4.65 -2.50
CA TYR A 59 16.21 5.45 -3.25
C TYR A 59 17.02 4.58 -4.21
#